data_AF-A0A3D3DQE9-F1
#
_entry.id   AF-A0A3D3DQE9-F1
#
_cell.length_a   1.000
_cell.length_b   1.000
_cell.length_c   1.000
_cell.angle_alpha   90.00
_cell.angle_beta   90.00
_cell.angle_gamma   90.00
#
_symmetry.space_group_name_H-M   'P 1'
#
loop_
_entity.id
_entity.type
_entity.pdbx_description
1 polymer ?
#
loop_
_entity_poly.entity_id
_entity_poly.type
_entity_poly.pdbx_seq_one_letter_code
_entity_poly.pdbx_strand_id
1 'polypeptide(L)'
;MDPSEDTDRQDHDRAPARLSEDEVAGYLRACPDFFERHLALLSELVVPHSARGGAVSLLERQVGVLRDQLSIERSRLAALIDKAKENSRLQQRLQRCFERIARARDMAELCDAVPRVLQAEFGLVTAVMQFTNHAPKDMFPINALVSQDNESAALVMRRLAGKVCLLEAPLSRETSDLLDPDSVAQAASCAVLPITARSDEPIGWIILVSRDPEHYRPDLDTVLLEGLVGLIGATCTRLGMS
;
A
#
# COMPACT_ATOMS: atom_id res chain seq x y z
N MET A 1 79.75 29.37 -14.13
CA MET A 1 79.64 29.98 -12.80
C MET A 1 78.17 29.92 -12.45
N ASP A 2 77.83 29.09 -11.46
CA ASP A 2 76.55 28.94 -10.74
C ASP A 2 76.18 30.26 -9.99
N PRO A 3 75.01 30.46 -9.31
CA PRO A 3 73.88 29.54 -9.01
C PRO A 3 72.44 30.18 -8.87
N SER A 4 71.48 29.33 -8.45
CA SER A 4 70.31 29.55 -7.56
C SER A 4 69.04 30.26 -8.08
N GLU A 5 67.87 29.61 -8.20
CA GLU A 5 66.96 28.97 -7.20
C GLU A 5 66.13 29.95 -6.35
N ASP A 6 64.82 29.69 -6.42
CA ASP A 6 63.79 29.87 -5.41
C ASP A 6 63.67 31.19 -4.64
N THR A 7 62.53 31.86 -4.84
CA THR A 7 61.82 32.40 -3.68
C THR A 7 60.36 31.99 -3.75
N ASP A 8 60.16 30.89 -3.04
CA ASP A 8 58.94 30.27 -2.59
C ASP A 8 58.02 31.27 -1.86
N ARG A 9 56.72 31.05 -2.09
CA ARG A 9 55.59 31.16 -1.16
C ARG A 9 55.76 32.09 0.06
N GLN A 10 54.95 33.14 0.07
CA GLN A 10 54.26 33.57 1.29
C GLN A 10 52.82 33.93 0.92
N ASP A 11 51.87 33.05 1.25
CA ASP A 11 50.93 33.33 2.36
C ASP A 11 49.79 32.30 2.36
N HIS A 12 49.79 31.43 3.37
CA HIS A 12 48.59 30.88 3.98
C HIS A 12 48.99 30.14 5.27
N ASP A 13 49.46 30.88 6.27
CA ASP A 13 49.56 30.36 7.64
C ASP A 13 48.46 30.98 8.52
N ARG A 14 47.44 30.17 8.78
CA ARG A 14 46.58 30.33 9.95
C ARG A 14 46.32 28.96 10.56
N ALA A 15 47.39 28.34 11.09
CA ALA A 15 47.31 27.08 11.82
C ALA A 15 46.54 27.23 13.16
N PRO A 16 45.61 26.31 13.51
CA PRO A 16 45.06 26.22 14.87
C PRO A 16 46.15 25.76 15.86
N ALA A 17 45.94 26.02 17.16
CA ALA A 17 46.90 25.78 18.26
C ALA A 17 47.66 24.44 18.11
N ARG A 18 49.01 24.52 18.09
CA ARG A 18 49.91 23.38 17.81
C ARG A 18 49.84 22.34 18.93
N LEU A 19 48.95 21.37 18.80
CA LEU A 19 49.06 20.09 19.50
C LEU A 19 50.31 19.36 18.99
N SER A 20 51.09 18.75 19.88
CA SER A 20 52.24 17.95 19.45
C SER A 20 51.76 16.61 18.86
N GLU A 21 52.53 16.06 17.92
CA GLU A 21 52.21 14.77 17.30
C GLU A 21 52.14 13.63 18.34
N ASP A 22 52.97 13.70 19.38
CA ASP A 22 52.99 12.72 20.48
C ASP A 22 51.72 12.77 21.33
N GLU A 23 51.15 13.96 21.56
CA GLU A 23 49.89 14.11 22.28
C GLU A 23 48.72 13.58 21.46
N VAL A 24 48.70 13.84 20.15
CA VAL A 24 47.68 13.30 19.24
C VAL A 24 47.77 11.77 19.18
N ALA A 25 48.98 11.22 19.05
CA ALA A 25 49.20 9.77 19.05
C ALA A 25 48.85 9.13 20.41
N GLY A 26 49.16 9.80 21.52
CA GLY A 26 48.77 9.37 22.86
C GLY A 26 47.26 9.32 23.04
N TYR A 27 46.57 10.37 22.58
CA TYR A 27 45.10 10.47 22.62
C TYR A 27 44.42 9.37 21.79
N LEU A 28 44.88 9.16 20.55
CA LEU A 28 44.32 8.12 19.67
C LEU A 28 44.56 6.70 20.19
N ARG A 29 45.67 6.43 20.90
CA ARG A 29 45.89 5.13 21.57
C ARG A 29 44.98 4.93 22.77
N ALA A 30 44.72 5.99 23.53
CA ALA A 30 43.87 5.92 24.72
C ALA A 30 42.36 5.85 24.37
N CYS A 31 41.97 6.30 23.18
CA CYS A 31 40.59 6.29 22.69
C CYS A 31 40.48 5.54 21.34
N PRO A 32 40.54 4.20 21.33
CA PRO A 32 40.47 3.41 20.09
C PRO A 32 39.11 3.52 19.35
N ASP A 33 38.05 3.93 20.05
CA ASP A 33 36.71 4.18 19.51
C ASP A 33 36.54 5.57 18.89
N PHE A 34 37.57 6.43 18.96
CA PHE A 34 37.52 7.82 18.52
C PHE A 34 37.02 7.98 17.08
N PHE A 35 37.54 7.15 16.16
CA PHE A 35 37.17 7.16 14.75
C PHE A 35 35.80 6.56 14.46
N GLU A 36 35.23 5.79 15.38
CA GLU A 36 33.84 5.33 15.27
C GLU A 36 32.87 6.47 15.56
N ARG A 37 33.22 7.32 16.53
CA ARG A 37 32.41 8.50 16.91
C ARG A 37 32.55 9.66 15.92
N HIS A 38 33.69 9.73 15.22
CA HIS A 38 34.01 10.82 14.29
C HIS A 38 34.29 10.28 12.88
N LEU A 39 33.35 9.49 12.35
CA LEU A 39 33.44 8.86 11.03
C LEU A 39 33.72 9.85 9.89
N ALA A 40 33.25 11.10 9.99
CA ALA A 40 33.49 12.13 8.98
C ALA A 40 34.98 12.48 8.81
N LEU A 41 35.76 12.47 9.89
CA LEU A 41 37.20 12.78 9.84
C LEU A 41 38.00 11.77 9.01
N LEU A 42 37.50 10.54 8.90
CA LEU A 42 38.12 9.48 8.09
C LEU A 42 38.06 9.77 6.59
N SER A 43 37.05 10.53 6.14
CA SER A 43 36.90 10.90 4.73
C SER A 43 37.85 12.00 4.28
N GLU A 44 38.43 12.73 5.24
CA GLU A 44 39.35 13.86 5.00
C GLU A 44 40.83 13.48 5.20
N LEU A 45 41.11 12.35 5.86
CA LEU A 45 42.47 11.93 6.21
C LEU A 45 43.15 11.14 5.07
N VAL A 46 44.29 11.63 4.60
CA VAL A 46 45.13 10.93 3.61
C VAL A 46 46.26 10.20 4.32
N VAL A 47 46.15 8.88 4.48
CA VAL A 47 47.20 8.04 5.10
C VAL A 47 47.85 7.15 4.03
N PRO A 48 49.12 7.37 3.65
CA PRO A 48 49.84 6.48 2.73
C PRO A 48 50.15 5.14 3.40
N HIS A 49 49.81 4.04 2.74
CA HIS A 49 49.86 2.69 3.32
C HIS A 49 51.23 2.03 3.10
N SER A 50 51.77 1.41 4.16
CA SER A 50 52.82 0.40 4.03
C SER A 50 52.22 -0.97 4.37
N ALA A 51 52.35 -1.92 3.43
CA ALA A 51 51.65 -3.20 3.42
C ALA A 51 52.12 -4.23 4.49
N ARG A 52 52.48 -3.79 5.70
CA ARG A 52 52.89 -4.66 6.80
C ARG A 52 52.12 -4.34 8.07
N GLY A 53 51.01 -5.04 8.25
CA GLY A 53 50.46 -5.33 9.58
C GLY A 53 49.00 -4.91 9.78
N GLY A 54 48.12 -5.91 9.78
CA GLY A 54 47.01 -6.11 10.73
C GLY A 54 45.95 -5.03 10.99
N ALA A 55 46.08 -3.82 10.46
CA ALA A 55 45.08 -2.77 10.60
C ALA A 55 44.14 -2.84 9.40
N VAL A 56 42.88 -3.23 9.64
CA VAL A 56 41.82 -3.17 8.62
C VAL A 56 41.74 -1.74 8.09
N SER A 57 41.91 -1.55 6.78
CA SER A 57 42.01 -0.22 6.19
C SER A 57 40.69 0.52 6.36
N LEU A 58 40.75 1.80 6.74
CA LEU A 58 39.58 2.68 6.81
C LEU A 58 38.85 2.77 5.47
N LEU A 59 39.59 2.64 4.36
CA LEU A 59 39.03 2.52 3.02
C LEU A 59 38.28 1.20 2.83
N GLU A 60 38.80 0.08 3.33
CA GLU A 60 38.10 -1.20 3.32
C GLU A 60 36.81 -1.13 4.16
N ARG A 61 36.84 -0.46 5.32
CA ARG A 61 35.65 -0.20 6.14
C ARG A 61 34.66 0.72 5.40
N GLN A 62 35.11 1.78 4.76
CA GLN A 62 34.26 2.71 4.00
C GLN A 62 33.63 2.05 2.78
N VAL A 63 34.39 1.22 2.05
CA VAL A 63 33.87 0.40 0.95
C VAL A 63 32.87 -0.62 1.46
N GLY A 64 33.11 -1.21 2.64
CA GLY A 64 32.15 -2.08 3.34
C GLY A 64 30.83 -1.36 3.61
N VAL A 65 30.88 -0.21 4.29
CA VAL A 65 29.69 0.61 4.62
C VAL A 65 28.93 1.03 3.37
N LEU A 66 29.61 1.45 2.31
CA LEU A 66 28.96 1.82 1.05
C LEU A 66 28.30 0.63 0.36
N ARG A 67 28.92 -0.56 0.43
CA ARG A 67 28.31 -1.81 -0.09
C ARG A 67 27.08 -2.20 0.71
N ASP A 68 27.11 -2.04 2.03
CA ASP A 68 25.97 -2.32 2.90
C ASP A 68 24.81 -1.35 2.60
N GLN A 69 25.09 -0.04 2.51
CA GLN A 69 24.10 0.97 2.13
C GLN A 69 23.50 0.68 0.74
N LEU A 70 24.35 0.36 -0.24
CA LEU A 70 23.91 0.02 -1.59
C LEU A 70 23.07 -1.27 -1.62
N SER A 71 23.37 -2.24 -0.75
CA SER A 71 22.56 -3.45 -0.58
C SER A 71 21.19 -3.15 0.02
N ILE A 72 21.14 -2.28 1.04
CA ILE A 72 19.89 -1.84 1.67
C ILE A 72 19.02 -1.10 0.65
N GLU A 73 19.59 -0.14 -0.10
CA GLU A 73 18.84 0.61 -1.11
C GLU A 73 18.37 -0.28 -2.27
N ARG A 74 19.18 -1.25 -2.72
CA ARG A 74 18.75 -2.25 -3.71
C ARG A 74 17.58 -3.07 -3.20
N SER A 75 17.61 -3.48 -1.93
CA SER A 75 16.53 -4.24 -1.30
C SER A 75 15.25 -3.40 -1.21
N ARG A 76 15.37 -2.11 -0.87
CA ARG A 76 14.25 -1.17 -0.86
C ARG A 76 13.66 -0.94 -2.25
N LEU A 77 14.50 -0.78 -3.27
CA LEU A 77 14.07 -0.68 -4.67
C LEU A 77 13.36 -1.96 -5.14
N ALA A 78 13.89 -3.13 -4.79
CA ALA A 78 13.24 -4.40 -5.11
C ALA A 78 11.84 -4.49 -4.48
N ALA A 79 11.71 -4.12 -3.20
CA ALA A 79 10.41 -4.08 -2.52
C ALA A 79 9.42 -3.10 -3.19
N LEU A 80 9.88 -1.92 -3.60
CA LEU A 80 9.06 -0.96 -4.34
C LEU A 80 8.61 -1.49 -5.71
N ILE A 81 9.52 -2.16 -6.44
CA ILE A 81 9.20 -2.78 -7.73
C ILE A 81 8.17 -3.90 -7.55
N ASP A 82 8.31 -4.71 -6.51
CA ASP A 82 7.35 -5.79 -6.24
C ASP A 82 5.97 -5.23 -5.87
N LYS A 83 5.92 -4.16 -5.05
CA LYS A 83 4.67 -3.43 -4.80
C LYS A 83 4.07 -2.82 -6.07
N ALA A 84 4.89 -2.26 -6.96
CA ALA A 84 4.41 -1.73 -8.24
C ALA A 84 3.83 -2.84 -9.15
N LYS A 85 4.45 -4.03 -9.16
CA LYS A 85 3.92 -5.20 -9.88
C LYS A 85 2.61 -5.71 -9.28
N GLU A 86 2.51 -5.77 -7.95
CA GLU A 86 1.27 -6.12 -7.24
C GLU A 86 0.14 -5.15 -7.61
N ASN A 87 0.41 -3.85 -7.56
CA ASN A 87 -0.57 -2.82 -7.94
C ASN A 87 -0.96 -2.95 -9.42
N SER A 88 0.00 -3.15 -10.32
CA SER A 88 -0.28 -3.37 -11.75
C SER A 88 -1.19 -4.59 -11.99
N ARG A 89 -0.96 -5.70 -11.27
CA ARG A 89 -1.83 -6.88 -11.33
C ARG A 89 -3.23 -6.59 -10.82
N LEU A 90 -3.34 -5.81 -9.74
CA LEU A 90 -4.61 -5.40 -9.17
C LEU A 90 -5.39 -4.52 -10.15
N GLN A 91 -4.73 -3.56 -10.81
CA GLN A 91 -5.33 -2.73 -11.84
C GLN A 91 -5.83 -3.55 -13.03
N GLN A 92 -5.07 -4.56 -13.47
CA GLN A 92 -5.50 -5.46 -14.54
C GLN A 92 -6.74 -6.30 -14.15
N ARG A 93 -6.82 -6.75 -12.89
CA ARG A 93 -8.00 -7.46 -12.35
C ARG A 93 -9.23 -6.54 -12.36
N LEU A 94 -9.08 -5.31 -11.88
CA LEU A 94 -10.16 -4.31 -11.91
C LEU A 94 -10.63 -4.01 -13.33
N GLN A 95 -9.71 -3.85 -14.27
CA GLN A 95 -10.07 -3.61 -15.66
C GLN A 95 -10.93 -4.75 -16.22
N ARG A 96 -10.60 -6.01 -15.94
CA ARG A 96 -11.43 -7.16 -16.34
C ARG A 96 -12.82 -7.12 -15.71
N CYS A 97 -12.91 -6.76 -14.43
CA CYS A 97 -14.20 -6.56 -13.77
C CYS A 97 -15.01 -5.45 -14.46
N PHE A 98 -14.37 -4.33 -14.78
CA PHE A 98 -15.03 -3.19 -15.43
C PHE A 98 -15.55 -3.55 -16.82
N GLU A 99 -14.75 -4.25 -17.62
CA GLU A 99 -15.16 -4.75 -18.93
C GLU A 99 -16.35 -5.71 -18.83
N ARG A 100 -16.40 -6.56 -17.78
CA ARG A 100 -17.51 -7.49 -17.58
C ARG A 100 -18.78 -6.77 -17.12
N ILE A 101 -18.66 -5.83 -16.18
CA ILE A 101 -19.77 -4.99 -15.69
C ILE A 101 -20.38 -4.20 -16.85
N ALA A 102 -19.54 -3.51 -17.64
CA ALA A 102 -19.98 -2.67 -18.74
C ALA A 102 -20.72 -3.46 -19.85
N ARG A 103 -20.42 -4.75 -20.00
CA ARG A 103 -21.07 -5.64 -21.00
C ARG A 103 -22.41 -6.21 -20.56
N ALA A 104 -22.83 -6.06 -19.30
CA ALA A 104 -24.11 -6.58 -18.82
C ALA A 104 -25.27 -6.03 -19.64
N ARG A 105 -26.20 -6.88 -20.11
CA ARG A 105 -27.29 -6.45 -20.99
C ARG A 105 -28.57 -6.10 -20.25
N ASP A 106 -28.75 -6.65 -19.07
CA ASP A 106 -29.91 -6.46 -18.20
C ASP A 106 -29.50 -6.60 -16.72
N MET A 107 -30.43 -6.31 -15.82
CA MET A 107 -30.18 -6.41 -14.37
C MET A 107 -29.96 -7.84 -13.89
N ALA A 108 -30.56 -8.84 -14.53
CA ALA A 108 -30.32 -10.23 -14.17
C ALA A 108 -28.87 -10.63 -14.46
N GLU A 109 -28.34 -10.30 -15.65
CA GLU A 109 -26.95 -10.53 -16.02
C GLU A 109 -26.00 -9.74 -15.11
N LEU A 110 -26.35 -8.51 -14.70
CA LEU A 110 -25.52 -7.74 -13.76
C LEU A 110 -25.45 -8.40 -12.37
N CYS A 111 -26.60 -8.73 -11.78
CA CYS A 111 -26.68 -9.35 -10.46
C CYS A 111 -25.98 -10.72 -10.43
N ASP A 112 -25.96 -11.41 -11.58
CA ASP A 112 -25.31 -12.71 -11.74
C ASP A 112 -23.79 -12.55 -11.98
N ALA A 113 -23.38 -11.75 -12.96
CA ALA A 113 -22.00 -11.68 -13.40
C ALA A 113 -21.08 -10.93 -12.43
N VAL A 114 -21.56 -9.87 -11.77
CA VAL A 114 -20.71 -8.99 -10.96
C VAL A 114 -20.18 -9.68 -9.71
N PRO A 115 -21.02 -10.31 -8.87
CA PRO A 115 -20.51 -11.03 -7.70
C PRO A 115 -19.50 -12.12 -8.08
N ARG A 116 -19.79 -12.90 -9.13
CA ARG A 116 -18.89 -13.95 -9.63
C ARG A 116 -17.53 -13.44 -10.08
N VAL A 117 -17.52 -12.38 -10.91
CA VAL A 117 -16.24 -11.87 -11.46
C VAL A 117 -15.39 -11.28 -10.34
N LEU A 118 -16.00 -10.60 -9.37
CA LEU A 118 -15.28 -10.06 -8.22
C LEU A 118 -14.74 -11.17 -7.33
N GLN A 119 -15.55 -12.19 -7.05
CA GLN A 119 -15.11 -13.34 -6.27
C GLN A 119 -13.93 -14.06 -6.93
N ALA A 120 -13.99 -14.29 -8.25
CA ALA A 120 -12.94 -14.96 -9.00
C ALA A 120 -11.65 -14.12 -9.12
N GLU A 121 -11.75 -12.83 -9.45
CA GLU A 121 -10.58 -11.98 -9.70
C GLU A 121 -9.85 -11.58 -8.41
N PHE A 122 -10.57 -11.45 -7.29
CA PHE A 122 -10.01 -11.06 -6.01
C PHE A 122 -9.84 -12.21 -5.01
N GLY A 123 -10.29 -13.43 -5.35
CA GLY A 123 -10.16 -14.60 -4.46
C GLY A 123 -10.96 -14.45 -3.17
N LEU A 124 -12.14 -13.83 -3.26
CA LEU A 124 -13.02 -13.57 -2.12
C LEU A 124 -13.68 -14.87 -1.64
N VAL A 125 -14.07 -14.90 -0.36
CA VAL A 125 -14.95 -15.95 0.17
C VAL A 125 -16.26 -15.94 -0.58
N THR A 126 -16.89 -14.76 -0.60
CA THR A 126 -18.16 -14.52 -1.27
C THR A 126 -18.25 -13.05 -1.64
N ALA A 127 -19.05 -12.78 -2.66
CA ALA A 127 -19.53 -11.45 -2.98
C ALA A 127 -21.05 -11.53 -3.09
N VAL A 128 -21.77 -10.60 -2.46
CA VAL A 128 -23.23 -10.59 -2.42
C VAL A 128 -23.72 -9.22 -2.85
N MET A 129 -24.47 -9.15 -3.94
CA MET A 129 -25.10 -7.94 -4.45
C MET A 129 -26.60 -8.00 -4.18
N GLN A 130 -27.13 -6.99 -3.50
CA GLN A 130 -28.53 -6.91 -3.09
C GLN A 130 -29.08 -5.50 -3.31
N PHE A 131 -30.35 -5.42 -3.66
CA PHE A 131 -31.09 -4.19 -3.94
C PHE A 131 -32.28 -4.05 -3.01
N THR A 132 -32.62 -2.81 -2.66
CA THR A 132 -33.83 -2.50 -1.90
C THR A 132 -35.04 -2.47 -2.84
N ASN A 133 -36.20 -2.83 -2.31
CA ASN A 133 -37.45 -3.05 -3.05
C ASN A 133 -38.12 -1.75 -3.57
N HIS A 134 -37.36 -0.69 -3.82
CA HIS A 134 -37.81 0.52 -4.53
C HIS A 134 -37.75 0.36 -6.06
N ALA A 135 -37.16 -0.74 -6.54
CA ALA A 135 -37.05 -1.04 -7.95
C ALA A 135 -38.27 -1.83 -8.48
N PRO A 136 -38.61 -1.74 -9.78
CA PRO A 136 -39.66 -2.57 -10.37
C PRO A 136 -39.31 -4.04 -10.17
N LYS A 137 -40.16 -4.79 -9.45
CA LYS A 137 -39.93 -6.19 -9.04
C LYS A 137 -39.64 -7.14 -10.22
N ASP A 138 -40.10 -6.79 -11.42
CA ASP A 138 -39.92 -7.58 -12.64
C ASP A 138 -38.51 -7.42 -13.25
N MET A 139 -37.72 -6.45 -12.78
CA MET A 139 -36.39 -6.15 -13.33
C MET A 139 -35.26 -6.91 -12.61
N PHE A 140 -35.49 -7.41 -11.39
CA PHE A 140 -34.46 -8.06 -10.58
C PHE A 140 -34.79 -9.54 -10.33
N PRO A 141 -33.77 -10.41 -10.27
CA PRO A 141 -34.00 -11.77 -9.79
C PRO A 141 -34.33 -11.73 -8.29
N ILE A 142 -35.22 -12.62 -7.84
CA ILE A 142 -35.79 -12.60 -6.47
C ILE A 142 -34.70 -12.64 -5.39
N ASN A 143 -33.62 -13.40 -5.64
CA ASN A 143 -32.49 -13.52 -4.73
C ASN A 143 -31.62 -12.26 -4.59
N ALA A 144 -31.76 -11.31 -5.52
CA ALA A 144 -31.07 -10.01 -5.46
C ALA A 144 -31.90 -8.94 -4.74
N LEU A 145 -33.14 -9.23 -4.34
CA LEU A 145 -33.98 -8.31 -3.59
C LEU A 145 -33.98 -8.65 -2.10
N VAL A 146 -33.75 -7.64 -1.27
CA VAL A 146 -33.90 -7.76 0.18
C VAL A 146 -35.27 -7.22 0.61
N SER A 147 -35.93 -7.96 1.50
CA SER A 147 -37.19 -7.54 2.09
C SER A 147 -37.04 -6.22 2.85
N GLN A 148 -38.02 -5.33 2.74
CA GLN A 148 -38.04 -4.05 3.46
C GLN A 148 -38.09 -4.25 4.99
N ASP A 149 -38.61 -5.39 5.44
CA ASP A 149 -38.73 -5.72 6.87
C ASP A 149 -37.44 -6.31 7.46
N ASN A 150 -36.36 -6.43 6.67
CA ASN A 150 -35.09 -6.96 7.17
C ASN A 150 -34.37 -5.87 7.99
N GLU A 151 -34.36 -6.03 9.32
CA GLU A 151 -33.72 -5.09 10.25
C GLU A 151 -32.22 -4.94 10.01
N SER A 152 -31.52 -6.04 9.73
CA SER A 152 -30.07 -6.04 9.47
C SER A 152 -29.74 -5.25 8.19
N ALA A 153 -30.56 -5.39 7.15
CA ALA A 153 -30.46 -4.61 5.93
C ALA A 153 -30.67 -3.11 6.16
N ALA A 154 -31.69 -2.75 6.92
CA ALA A 154 -31.97 -1.35 7.27
C ALA A 154 -30.80 -0.74 8.07
N LEU A 155 -30.20 -1.51 8.99
CA LEU A 155 -29.08 -1.05 9.80
C LEU A 155 -27.79 -0.91 8.98
N VAL A 156 -27.49 -1.85 8.07
CA VAL A 156 -26.37 -1.72 7.12
C VAL A 156 -26.53 -0.48 6.24
N MET A 157 -27.72 -0.26 5.66
CA MET A 157 -28.01 0.93 4.85
C MET A 157 -27.84 2.23 5.64
N ARG A 158 -28.29 2.28 6.90
CA ARG A 158 -28.08 3.42 7.77
C ARG A 158 -26.59 3.65 8.09
N ARG A 159 -25.79 2.59 8.23
CA ARG A 159 -24.34 2.70 8.48
C ARG A 159 -23.57 3.14 7.23
N LEU A 160 -24.08 2.80 6.05
CA LEU A 160 -23.58 3.24 4.75
C LEU A 160 -23.98 4.67 4.39
N ALA A 161 -25.07 5.19 4.96
CA ALA A 161 -25.57 6.52 4.66
C ALA A 161 -24.48 7.59 4.85
N GLY A 162 -24.20 8.35 3.79
CA GLY A 162 -23.18 9.40 3.77
C GLY A 162 -21.72 8.89 3.76
N LYS A 163 -21.51 7.59 3.58
CA LYS A 163 -20.18 6.99 3.43
C LYS A 163 -20.00 6.42 2.04
N VAL A 164 -18.75 6.46 1.60
CA VAL A 164 -18.34 5.94 0.30
C VAL A 164 -18.24 4.41 0.31
N CYS A 165 -17.75 3.85 1.42
CA CYS A 165 -17.78 2.42 1.72
C CYS A 165 -17.71 2.20 3.23
N LEU A 166 -18.11 1.01 3.66
CA LEU A 166 -17.95 0.54 5.03
C LEU A 166 -16.97 -0.64 5.04
N LEU A 167 -15.81 -0.46 5.69
CA LEU A 167 -14.82 -1.52 5.86
C LEU A 167 -14.93 -2.09 7.27
N GLU A 168 -14.95 -3.42 7.40
CA GLU A 168 -15.11 -4.11 8.69
C GLU A 168 -14.10 -5.25 8.83
N ALA A 169 -13.43 -5.32 9.98
CA ALA A 169 -12.55 -6.43 10.35
C ALA A 169 -12.55 -6.53 11.90
N PRO A 170 -13.31 -7.45 12.52
CA PRO A 170 -14.20 -8.45 11.92
C PRO A 170 -15.54 -7.87 11.43
N LEU A 171 -16.36 -8.68 10.76
CA LEU A 171 -17.69 -8.32 10.28
C LEU A 171 -18.64 -8.01 11.44
N SER A 172 -19.54 -7.04 11.26
CA SER A 172 -20.61 -6.83 12.24
C SER A 172 -21.69 -7.91 12.16
N ARG A 173 -22.53 -8.00 13.20
CA ARG A 173 -23.65 -8.94 13.22
C ARG A 173 -24.63 -8.67 12.07
N GLU A 174 -24.94 -7.40 11.83
CA GLU A 174 -25.86 -7.02 10.76
C GLU A 174 -25.37 -7.46 9.38
N THR A 175 -24.08 -7.25 9.09
CA THR A 175 -23.48 -7.67 7.81
C THR A 175 -23.46 -9.20 7.72
N SER A 176 -23.17 -9.89 8.82
CA SER A 176 -23.15 -11.36 8.87
C SER A 176 -24.53 -11.98 8.62
N ASP A 177 -25.60 -11.35 9.13
CA ASP A 177 -26.99 -11.82 8.95
C ASP A 177 -27.46 -11.72 7.49
N LEU A 178 -26.77 -10.95 6.64
CA LEU A 178 -27.06 -10.82 5.20
C LEU A 178 -26.29 -11.84 4.34
N LEU A 179 -25.44 -12.65 4.95
CA LEU A 179 -24.57 -13.62 4.28
C LEU A 179 -25.00 -15.06 4.63
N ASP A 180 -24.58 -16.02 3.82
CA ASP A 180 -24.78 -17.42 4.13
C ASP A 180 -23.85 -17.88 5.29
N PRO A 181 -24.29 -18.84 6.13
CA PRO A 181 -23.51 -19.28 7.30
C PRO A 181 -22.11 -19.80 6.96
N ASP A 182 -21.94 -20.46 5.81
CA ASP A 182 -20.66 -21.03 5.38
C ASP A 182 -19.64 -19.94 5.04
N SER A 183 -20.10 -18.85 4.43
CA SER A 183 -19.30 -17.66 4.17
C SER A 183 -18.91 -16.93 5.45
N VAL A 184 -19.86 -16.77 6.39
CA VAL A 184 -19.60 -16.12 7.69
C VAL A 184 -18.53 -16.88 8.49
N ALA A 185 -18.56 -18.22 8.46
CA ALA A 185 -17.57 -19.05 9.16
C ALA A 185 -16.13 -18.85 8.65
N GLN A 186 -15.97 -18.35 7.42
CA GLN A 186 -14.67 -18.12 6.78
C GLN A 186 -14.30 -16.63 6.69
N ALA A 187 -15.21 -15.75 7.11
CA ALA A 187 -15.07 -14.31 6.97
C ALA A 187 -14.12 -13.76 8.05
N ALA A 188 -13.07 -13.06 7.63
CA ALA A 188 -12.16 -12.35 8.52
C ALA A 188 -12.30 -10.83 8.40
N SER A 189 -12.60 -10.33 7.20
CA SER A 189 -12.88 -8.92 6.93
C SER A 189 -13.87 -8.76 5.77
N CYS A 190 -14.56 -7.63 5.69
CA CYS A 190 -15.43 -7.31 4.57
C CYS A 190 -15.41 -5.82 4.17
N ALA A 191 -15.76 -5.55 2.92
CA ALA A 191 -16.14 -4.24 2.45
C ALA A 191 -17.61 -4.25 2.03
N VAL A 192 -18.40 -3.31 2.54
CA VAL A 192 -19.76 -3.06 2.11
C VAL A 192 -19.78 -1.77 1.29
N LEU A 193 -20.25 -1.88 0.07
CA LEU A 193 -20.19 -0.84 -0.95
C LEU A 193 -21.61 -0.44 -1.34
N PRO A 194 -22.02 0.83 -1.19
CA PRO A 194 -23.35 1.27 -1.57
C PRO A 194 -23.48 1.25 -3.10
N ILE A 195 -24.65 0.92 -3.63
CA ILE A 195 -24.95 1.09 -5.06
C ILE A 195 -25.90 2.28 -5.16
N THR A 196 -25.46 3.35 -5.81
CA THR A 196 -26.27 4.56 -6.03
C THR A 196 -26.71 4.65 -7.50
N ALA A 197 -27.93 5.13 -7.72
CA ALA A 197 -28.47 5.44 -9.04
C ALA A 197 -28.40 6.97 -9.31
N ARG A 198 -29.38 7.56 -10.00
CA ARG A 198 -29.32 8.99 -10.37
C ARG A 198 -29.55 9.94 -9.21
N SER A 199 -30.30 9.51 -8.19
CA SER A 199 -30.70 10.35 -7.06
C SER A 199 -29.62 10.52 -5.99
N ASP A 200 -28.43 9.92 -6.16
CA ASP A 200 -27.38 9.78 -5.14
C ASP A 200 -27.83 9.02 -3.87
N GLU A 201 -29.08 8.56 -3.85
CA GLU A 201 -29.59 7.68 -2.81
C GLU A 201 -29.15 6.23 -3.09
N PRO A 202 -28.71 5.50 -2.06
CA PRO A 202 -28.33 4.12 -2.21
C PRO A 202 -29.56 3.24 -2.47
N ILE A 203 -29.58 2.58 -3.62
CA ILE A 203 -30.62 1.64 -4.07
C ILE A 203 -30.30 0.18 -3.69
N GLY A 204 -29.12 -0.05 -3.11
CA GLY A 204 -28.63 -1.37 -2.77
C GLY A 204 -27.19 -1.33 -2.27
N TRP A 205 -26.58 -2.51 -2.20
CA TRP A 205 -25.19 -2.67 -1.80
C TRP A 205 -24.56 -3.90 -2.45
N ILE A 206 -23.22 -3.94 -2.41
CA ILE A 206 -22.45 -5.15 -2.61
C ILE A 206 -21.51 -5.38 -1.41
N ILE A 207 -21.58 -6.57 -0.82
CA ILE A 207 -20.69 -7.02 0.26
C ILE A 207 -19.59 -7.88 -0.37
N LEU A 208 -18.33 -7.54 -0.11
CA LEU A 208 -17.16 -8.30 -0.51
C LEU A 208 -16.52 -8.90 0.74
N VAL A 209 -16.36 -10.22 0.80
CA VAL A 209 -15.89 -10.92 2.00
C VAL A 209 -14.54 -11.57 1.74
N SER A 210 -13.57 -11.33 2.64
CA SER A 210 -12.23 -11.90 2.57
C SER A 210 -11.95 -12.84 3.74
N ARG A 211 -11.10 -13.84 3.50
CA ARG A 211 -10.51 -14.71 4.55
C ARG A 211 -9.34 -14.05 5.27
N ASP A 212 -8.84 -12.94 4.74
CA ASP A 212 -7.70 -12.23 5.26
C ASP A 212 -8.18 -11.01 6.08
N PRO A 213 -7.86 -10.93 7.39
CA PRO A 213 -8.25 -9.79 8.23
C PRO A 213 -7.58 -8.48 7.79
N GLU A 214 -6.45 -8.55 7.07
CA GLU A 214 -5.70 -7.37 6.64
C GLU A 214 -6.21 -6.78 5.32
N HIS A 215 -7.11 -7.49 4.62
CA HIS A 215 -7.55 -7.11 3.28
C HIS A 215 -8.46 -5.88 3.28
N TYR A 216 -9.44 -5.81 4.20
CA TYR A 216 -10.40 -4.71 4.31
C TYR A 216 -10.29 -3.99 5.65
N ARG A 217 -9.08 -3.57 5.99
CA ARG A 217 -8.85 -2.77 7.20
C ARG A 217 -9.40 -1.35 7.05
N PRO A 218 -9.81 -0.68 8.14
CA PRO A 218 -10.33 0.69 8.08
C PRO A 218 -9.37 1.75 7.51
N ASP A 219 -8.07 1.46 7.46
CA ASP A 219 -7.01 2.33 6.91
C ASP A 219 -6.70 2.09 5.43
N LEU A 220 -7.37 1.13 4.78
CA LEU A 220 -7.21 0.84 3.35
C LEU A 220 -7.70 2.03 2.50
N ASP A 221 -6.95 2.35 1.45
CA ASP A 221 -7.41 3.28 0.42
C ASP A 221 -8.59 2.69 -0.38
N THR A 222 -9.65 3.49 -0.54
CA THR A 222 -10.95 3.05 -1.07
C THR A 222 -11.16 3.48 -2.52
N VAL A 223 -10.23 4.23 -3.12
CA VAL A 223 -10.35 4.77 -4.50
C VAL A 223 -10.73 3.71 -5.54
N LEU A 224 -10.24 2.49 -5.38
CA LEU A 224 -10.52 1.40 -6.32
C LEU A 224 -11.93 0.83 -6.13
N LEU A 225 -12.37 0.74 -4.88
CA LEU A 225 -13.73 0.32 -4.51
C LEU A 225 -14.74 1.38 -4.97
N GLU A 226 -14.37 2.66 -4.88
CA GLU A 226 -15.13 3.79 -5.40
C GLU A 226 -15.35 3.71 -6.91
N GLY A 227 -14.28 3.46 -7.67
CA GLY A 227 -14.38 3.26 -9.12
C GLY A 227 -15.30 2.09 -9.48
N LEU A 228 -15.26 1.02 -8.70
CA LEU A 228 -16.12 -0.15 -8.87
C LEU A 228 -17.60 0.17 -8.61
N VAL A 229 -17.89 0.86 -7.50
CA VAL A 229 -19.25 1.32 -7.18
C VAL A 229 -19.78 2.27 -8.24
N GLY A 230 -18.98 3.26 -8.63
CA GLY A 230 -19.36 4.24 -9.65
C GLY A 230 -19.74 3.57 -10.98
N LEU A 231 -18.99 2.55 -11.39
CA LEU A 231 -19.29 1.81 -12.61
C LEU A 231 -20.55 0.92 -12.47
N ILE A 232 -20.73 0.26 -11.33
CA ILE A 232 -21.95 -0.53 -11.07
C ILE A 232 -23.17 0.40 -11.08
N GLY A 233 -23.13 1.53 -10.36
CA GLY A 233 -24.20 2.53 -10.34
C GLY A 233 -24.52 3.08 -11.73
N ALA A 234 -23.50 3.48 -12.49
CA ALA A 234 -23.68 3.93 -13.88
C ALA A 234 -24.30 2.84 -14.78
N THR A 235 -23.95 1.57 -14.55
CA THR A 235 -24.52 0.44 -15.27
C THR A 235 -25.98 0.18 -14.87
N CYS A 236 -26.31 0.30 -13.58
CA CYS A 236 -27.69 0.29 -13.10
C CYS A 236 -28.51 1.39 -13.78
N THR A 237 -28.00 2.62 -13.85
CA THR A 237 -28.67 3.73 -14.54
C THR A 237 -28.86 3.48 -16.03
N ARG A 238 -27.85 2.95 -16.72
CA ARG A 238 -27.96 2.58 -18.15
C ARG A 238 -29.05 1.54 -18.38
N LEU A 239 -29.23 0.61 -17.44
CA LEU A 239 -30.17 -0.50 -17.53
C LEU A 239 -31.57 -0.17 -16.99
N GLY A 240 -31.84 1.11 -16.68
CA GLY A 240 -33.18 1.61 -16.40
C GLY A 240 -33.47 1.95 -14.94
N MET A 241 -32.47 1.88 -14.04
CA MET A 241 -32.62 2.37 -12.67
C MET A 241 -32.49 3.89 -12.62
N SER A 242 -33.61 4.59 -12.40
CA SER A 242 -33.62 6.03 -12.13
C SER A 242 -33.45 6.31 -10.66
#